data_AF-A0A956Z3R0-F1
#
_entry.id   AF-A0A956Z3R0-F1
#
_cell.length_a   1.000
_cell.length_b   1.000
_cell.length_c   1.000
_cell.angle_alpha   90.00
_cell.angle_beta   90.00
_cell.angle_gamma   90.00
#
_symmetry.space_group_name_H-M   'P 1'
#
loop_
_entity.id
_entity.type
_entity.pdbx_description
1 polymer ?
#
loop_
_entity_poly.entity_id
_entity_poly.type
_entity_poly.pdbx_seq_one_letter_code
_entity_poly.pdbx_strand_id
1 'polypeptide(L)'
;MLLAVFGVLFAALFLINNLVKTLLKRERISFLDLLLAFLAALLPGLGLLFEALNGSRTPLLTNLLLVLGGVVAVFSVLLILAELRRPQRLRQSRGILGLGIGSLLALASISIPNTAVTFAIPTPTPIQVAAQGSNSRPTETVLPSPTPTSTATLTATVTYTPTARATSTATATRWAYQSPTPLPTLTLSAPCIALVDFNLRLRALPDRDSETLLVIPFSTTITLYARSQDSSWWFAKYEDQTGWVDGEFITRSASCDELSVQTP
;
A
#
# COMPACT_ATOMS: atom_id res chain seq x y z
N MET A 1 -20.08 30.04 -0.92
CA MET A 1 -18.91 30.73 -1.54
C MET A 1 -17.57 30.32 -0.95
N LEU A 2 -17.33 30.42 0.36
CA LEU A 2 -16.04 30.08 0.98
C LEU A 2 -15.55 28.65 0.64
N LEU A 3 -16.44 27.65 0.74
CA LEU A 3 -16.14 26.24 0.39
C LEU A 3 -15.67 26.05 -1.06
N ALA A 4 -16.22 26.80 -2.01
CA ALA A 4 -15.82 26.70 -3.40
C ALA A 4 -14.49 27.40 -3.68
N VAL A 5 -14.19 28.51 -3.00
CA VAL A 5 -12.88 29.16 -3.09
C VAL A 5 -11.78 28.20 -2.60
N PHE A 6 -12.01 27.54 -1.46
CA PHE A 6 -11.08 26.50 -0.99
C PHE A 6 -11.02 25.31 -1.94
N GLY A 7 -12.16 24.88 -2.52
CA GLY A 7 -12.19 23.82 -3.53
C GLY A 7 -11.30 24.12 -4.75
N VAL A 8 -11.37 25.35 -5.28
CA VAL A 8 -10.52 25.81 -6.39
C VAL A 8 -9.04 25.79 -6.00
N LEU A 9 -8.71 26.26 -4.78
CA LEU A 9 -7.34 26.25 -4.26
C LEU A 9 -6.79 24.82 -4.19
N PHE A 10 -7.54 23.88 -3.62
CA PHE A 10 -7.10 22.48 -3.52
C PHE A 10 -7.01 21.79 -4.88
N ALA A 11 -7.90 22.12 -5.82
CA ALA A 11 -7.79 21.65 -7.21
C ALA A 11 -6.50 22.17 -7.87
N ALA A 12 -6.16 23.45 -7.70
CA ALA A 12 -4.91 24.01 -8.22
C ALA A 12 -3.68 23.33 -7.60
N LEU A 13 -3.67 23.15 -6.28
CA LEU A 13 -2.59 22.44 -5.59
C LEU A 13 -2.46 21.00 -6.07
N PHE A 14 -3.59 20.31 -6.30
CA PHE A 14 -3.61 18.95 -6.83
C PHE A 14 -2.96 18.88 -8.22
N LEU A 15 -3.33 19.80 -9.12
CA LEU A 15 -2.78 19.86 -10.48
C LEU A 15 -1.27 20.15 -10.46
N ILE A 16 -0.83 21.13 -9.67
CA ILE A 16 0.59 21.50 -9.54
C ILE A 16 1.40 20.34 -8.97
N ASN A 17 0.93 19.73 -7.88
CA ASN A 17 1.62 18.62 -7.24
C ASN A 17 1.73 17.40 -8.18
N ASN A 18 0.68 17.11 -8.98
CA ASN A 18 0.77 16.08 -10.01
C ASN A 18 1.76 16.45 -11.12
N LEU A 19 1.73 17.68 -11.61
CA LEU A 19 2.67 18.17 -12.63
C LEU A 19 4.12 18.01 -12.19
N VAL A 20 4.43 18.49 -10.98
CA VAL A 20 5.77 18.43 -10.40
C VAL A 20 6.24 17.00 -10.26
N LYS A 21 5.40 16.09 -9.76
CA LYS A 21 5.79 14.67 -9.60
C LYS A 21 5.92 13.93 -10.93
N THR A 22 5.13 14.30 -11.95
CA THR A 22 5.29 13.78 -13.32
C THR A 22 6.61 14.25 -13.92
N LEU A 23 6.99 15.52 -13.73
CA LEU A 23 8.28 16.05 -14.18
C LEU A 23 9.48 15.44 -13.42
N LEU A 24 9.35 15.25 -12.11
CA LEU A 24 10.39 14.67 -11.23
C LEU A 24 10.46 13.13 -11.28
N LYS A 25 9.68 12.48 -12.17
CA LYS A 25 9.65 11.01 -12.37
C LYS A 25 9.36 10.17 -11.11
N ARG A 26 8.82 10.76 -10.05
CA ARG A 26 8.57 10.08 -8.77
C ARG A 26 7.46 9.05 -8.94
N GLU A 27 7.68 7.80 -8.53
CA GLU A 27 6.81 6.66 -8.91
C GLU A 27 5.64 6.39 -7.98
N ARG A 28 5.81 6.56 -6.66
CA ARG A 28 4.75 6.17 -5.72
C ARG A 28 3.67 7.25 -5.60
N ILE A 29 2.41 6.83 -5.61
CA ILE A 29 1.27 7.68 -5.20
C ILE A 29 1.40 7.88 -3.70
N SER A 30 1.48 9.13 -3.26
CA SER A 30 1.59 9.47 -1.85
C SER A 30 0.19 9.69 -1.26
N PHE A 31 0.04 9.49 0.04
CA PHE A 31 -1.17 9.88 0.79
C PHE A 31 -1.62 11.31 0.46
N LEU A 32 -0.66 12.23 0.29
CA LEU A 32 -0.94 13.61 -0.05
C LEU A 32 -1.63 13.77 -1.42
N ASP A 33 -1.36 12.89 -2.39
CA ASP A 33 -2.03 12.92 -3.70
C ASP A 33 -3.51 12.56 -3.58
N LEU A 34 -3.80 11.51 -2.81
CA LEU A 34 -5.17 11.09 -2.47
C LEU A 34 -5.90 12.14 -1.65
N LEU A 35 -5.23 12.75 -0.67
CA LEU A 35 -5.78 13.80 0.15
C LEU A 35 -6.16 15.03 -0.69
N LEU A 36 -5.25 15.52 -1.53
CA LEU A 36 -5.51 16.68 -2.38
C LEU A 36 -6.61 16.38 -3.42
N ALA A 37 -6.60 15.17 -4.00
CA ALA A 37 -7.68 14.69 -4.86
C ALA A 37 -9.04 14.72 -4.16
N PHE A 38 -9.10 14.16 -2.95
CA PHE A 38 -10.31 14.09 -2.16
C PHE A 38 -10.81 15.49 -1.78
N LEU A 39 -9.94 16.39 -1.30
CA LEU A 39 -10.32 17.75 -0.96
C LEU A 39 -10.78 18.56 -2.19
N ALA A 40 -10.10 18.40 -3.32
CA ALA A 40 -10.46 19.07 -4.57
C ALA A 40 -11.87 18.66 -5.07
N ALA A 41 -12.30 17.43 -4.78
CA ALA A 41 -13.65 16.95 -5.12
C ALA A 41 -14.69 17.31 -4.04
N LEU A 42 -14.37 17.04 -2.77
CA LEU A 42 -15.31 17.10 -1.65
C LEU A 42 -15.75 18.53 -1.33
N LEU A 43 -14.81 19.47 -1.23
CA LEU A 43 -15.12 20.84 -0.78
C LEU A 43 -16.12 21.57 -1.71
N PRO A 44 -15.90 21.61 -3.03
CA PRO A 44 -16.82 22.33 -3.90
C PRO A 44 -18.13 21.53 -4.12
N GLY A 45 -18.11 20.20 -4.01
CA GLY A 45 -19.33 19.37 -3.95
C GLY A 45 -20.20 19.63 -2.71
N LEU A 46 -19.58 19.74 -1.53
CA LEU A 46 -20.26 20.12 -0.29
C LEU A 46 -20.84 21.54 -0.35
N GLY A 47 -20.13 22.47 -1.01
CA GLY A 47 -20.64 23.80 -1.25
C GLY A 47 -21.95 23.80 -2.05
N LEU A 48 -22.02 22.98 -3.10
CA LEU A 48 -23.22 22.83 -3.93
C LEU A 48 -24.35 22.10 -3.19
N LEU A 49 -24.03 21.10 -2.37
CA LEU A 49 -25.00 20.39 -1.53
C LEU A 49 -25.63 21.33 -0.49
N PHE A 50 -24.81 22.11 0.22
CA PHE A 50 -25.30 23.08 1.22
C PHE A 50 -26.23 24.11 0.57
N GLU A 51 -25.89 24.57 -0.63
CA GLU A 51 -26.73 25.49 -1.38
C GLU A 51 -28.07 24.85 -1.77
N ALA A 52 -28.06 23.60 -2.23
CA ALA A 52 -29.28 22.84 -2.52
C ALA A 52 -30.17 22.62 -1.28
N LEU A 53 -29.58 22.36 -0.11
CA LEU A 53 -30.31 22.18 1.16
C LEU A 53 -30.92 23.49 1.67
N ASN A 54 -30.25 24.62 1.44
CA ASN A 54 -30.70 25.93 1.91
C ASN A 54 -31.66 26.62 0.92
N GLY A 55 -31.97 25.99 -0.21
CA GLY A 55 -32.89 26.53 -1.23
C GLY A 55 -32.35 27.74 -2.01
N SER A 56 -31.17 28.25 -1.65
CA SER A 56 -30.40 29.15 -2.50
C SER A 56 -29.96 28.38 -3.75
N ARG A 57 -30.20 28.91 -4.95
CA ARG A 57 -29.66 28.34 -6.19
C ARG A 57 -28.98 29.43 -6.99
N THR A 58 -27.67 29.56 -6.84
CA THR A 58 -26.87 30.49 -7.65
C THR A 58 -26.25 29.77 -8.85
N PRO A 59 -26.48 30.24 -10.09
CA PRO A 59 -25.91 29.62 -11.29
C PRO A 59 -24.39 29.77 -11.33
N LEU A 60 -23.83 30.74 -10.59
CA LEU A 60 -22.40 30.98 -10.49
C LEU A 60 -21.64 29.76 -9.93
N LEU A 61 -22.16 29.16 -8.86
CA LEU A 61 -21.50 28.02 -8.19
C LEU A 61 -21.57 26.76 -9.05
N THR A 62 -22.69 26.51 -9.70
CA THR A 62 -22.86 25.40 -10.64
C THR A 62 -21.92 25.52 -11.83
N ASN A 63 -21.86 26.71 -12.47
CA ASN A 63 -20.97 26.96 -13.60
C ASN A 63 -19.50 26.85 -13.20
N LEU A 64 -19.13 27.36 -12.03
CA LEU A 64 -17.75 27.27 -11.53
C LEU A 64 -17.34 25.82 -11.26
N LEU A 65 -18.21 25.01 -10.68
CA LEU A 65 -17.95 23.58 -10.46
C LEU A 65 -17.76 22.83 -11.78
N LEU A 66 -18.57 23.15 -12.79
CA LEU A 66 -18.48 22.55 -14.12
C LEU A 66 -17.15 22.90 -14.81
N VAL A 67 -16.75 24.18 -14.79
CA VAL A 67 -15.47 24.63 -15.33
C VAL A 67 -14.31 23.98 -14.59
N LEU A 68 -14.36 23.91 -13.26
CA LEU A 68 -13.32 23.28 -12.45
C LEU A 68 -13.16 21.79 -12.79
N GLY A 69 -14.27 21.04 -12.86
CA GLY A 69 -14.27 19.63 -13.24
C GLY A 69 -13.71 19.41 -14.65
N GLY A 70 -14.10 20.27 -15.60
CA GLY A 70 -13.58 20.25 -16.97
C GLY A 70 -12.07 20.49 -17.05
N VAL A 71 -11.56 21.50 -16.35
CA VAL A 71 -10.12 21.81 -16.30
C VAL A 71 -9.33 20.64 -15.72
N VAL A 72 -9.81 20.05 -14.61
CA VAL A 72 -9.16 18.88 -13.98
C VAL A 72 -9.17 17.68 -14.93
N ALA A 73 -10.28 17.41 -15.61
CA ALA A 73 -10.39 16.31 -16.57
C ALA A 73 -9.44 16.48 -17.77
N VAL A 74 -9.44 17.66 -18.40
CA VAL A 74 -8.57 17.96 -19.55
C VAL A 74 -7.09 17.85 -19.15
N PHE A 75 -6.71 18.41 -18.01
CA PHE A 75 -5.35 18.32 -17.52
C PHE A 75 -4.94 16.87 -17.24
N SER A 76 -5.84 16.07 -16.69
CA SER A 76 -5.61 14.66 -16.41
C SER A 76 -5.42 13.86 -17.70
N VAL A 77 -6.20 14.16 -18.75
CA VAL A 77 -6.00 13.58 -20.09
C VAL A 77 -4.64 13.97 -20.66
N LEU A 78 -4.21 15.23 -20.52
CA LEU A 78 -2.88 15.66 -20.96
C LEU A 78 -1.75 14.90 -20.25
N LEU A 79 -1.90 14.62 -18.95
CA LEU A 79 -0.94 13.79 -18.21
C LEU A 79 -0.92 12.34 -18.73
N ILE A 80 -2.09 11.74 -18.98
CA ILE A 80 -2.18 10.39 -19.58
C ILE A 80 -1.49 10.38 -20.95
N LEU A 81 -1.74 11.38 -21.79
CA LEU A 81 -1.13 11.50 -23.12
C LEU A 81 0.40 11.67 -23.05
N ALA A 82 0.90 12.41 -22.05
CA ALA A 82 2.33 12.52 -21.80
C ALA A 82 2.96 11.20 -21.32
N GLU A 83 2.21 10.42 -20.54
CA GLU A 83 2.62 9.10 -20.03
C GLU A 83 2.52 7.98 -21.07
N LEU A 84 1.67 8.10 -22.10
CA LEU A 84 1.59 7.14 -23.22
C LEU A 84 2.91 6.96 -23.97
N ARG A 85 3.81 7.95 -23.93
CA ARG A 85 5.15 7.84 -24.51
C ARG A 85 6.09 6.92 -23.70
N ARG A 86 5.66 6.39 -22.55
CA ARG A 86 6.43 5.49 -21.67
C ARG A 86 5.53 4.33 -21.18
N PRO A 87 5.50 3.19 -21.90
CA PRO A 87 4.49 2.14 -21.71
C PRO A 87 4.56 1.37 -20.39
N GLN A 88 5.63 1.49 -19.59
CA GLN A 88 5.76 0.77 -18.32
C GLN A 88 4.84 1.24 -17.18
N ARG A 89 3.98 2.25 -17.38
CA ARG A 89 3.31 2.98 -16.27
C ARG A 89 1.78 3.12 -16.34
N LEU A 90 1.11 2.50 -17.31
CA LEU A 90 -0.32 2.76 -17.56
C LEU A 90 -1.25 2.28 -16.43
N ARG A 91 -0.91 1.18 -15.72
CA ARG A 91 -1.75 0.66 -14.62
C ARG A 91 -1.72 1.49 -13.33
N GLN A 92 -0.76 2.41 -13.19
CA GLN A 92 -0.60 3.28 -12.02
C GLN A 92 -0.61 4.78 -12.41
N SER A 93 -1.14 5.11 -13.60
CA SER A 93 -1.11 6.49 -14.09
C SER A 93 -2.00 7.39 -13.23
N ARG A 94 -1.38 8.44 -12.70
CA ARG A 94 -2.05 9.47 -11.87
C ARG A 94 -3.12 10.23 -12.65
N GLY A 95 -3.02 10.24 -13.98
CA GLY A 95 -4.03 10.83 -14.85
C GLY A 95 -5.37 10.09 -14.80
N ILE A 96 -5.38 8.78 -14.52
CA ILE A 96 -6.64 8.01 -14.37
C ILE A 96 -7.40 8.49 -13.13
N LEU A 97 -6.69 8.74 -12.02
CA LEU A 97 -7.29 9.28 -10.79
C LEU A 97 -7.90 10.67 -11.02
N GLY A 98 -7.15 11.55 -11.68
CA GLY A 98 -7.62 12.90 -12.01
C GLY A 98 -8.79 12.90 -12.99
N LEU A 99 -8.81 11.96 -13.94
CA LEU A 99 -9.93 11.77 -14.88
C LEU A 99 -11.19 11.29 -14.14
N GLY A 100 -11.04 10.34 -13.21
CA GLY A 100 -12.13 9.89 -12.34
C GLY A 100 -12.72 11.03 -11.50
N ILE A 101 -11.88 11.89 -10.91
CA ILE A 101 -12.30 13.05 -10.12
C ILE A 101 -13.01 14.09 -10.98
N GLY A 102 -12.45 14.43 -12.14
CA GLY A 102 -13.05 15.38 -13.07
C GLY A 102 -14.43 14.92 -13.57
N SER A 103 -14.55 13.62 -13.91
CA SER A 103 -15.83 13.02 -14.28
C SER A 103 -16.84 13.01 -13.13
N LEU A 104 -16.41 12.70 -11.90
CA LEU A 104 -17.27 12.75 -10.71
C LEU A 104 -17.79 14.16 -10.45
N LEU A 105 -16.95 15.19 -10.58
CA LEU A 105 -17.35 16.58 -10.40
C LEU A 105 -18.36 17.03 -11.47
N ALA A 106 -18.17 16.63 -12.73
CA ALA A 106 -19.11 16.91 -13.80
C ALA A 106 -20.47 16.20 -13.58
N LEU A 107 -20.45 14.93 -13.19
CA LEU A 107 -21.65 14.17 -12.87
C LEU A 107 -22.40 14.75 -11.66
N ALA A 108 -21.67 15.15 -10.62
CA ALA A 108 -22.23 15.78 -9.43
C ALA A 108 -22.89 17.14 -9.77
N SER A 109 -22.27 17.93 -10.65
CA SER A 109 -22.83 19.21 -11.12
C SER A 109 -24.20 19.04 -11.79
N ILE A 110 -24.39 17.97 -12.56
CA ILE A 110 -25.64 17.69 -13.28
C ILE A 110 -26.67 17.02 -12.36
N SER A 111 -26.23 16.11 -11.48
CA SER A 111 -27.16 15.25 -10.72
C SER A 111 -27.74 15.93 -9.49
N ILE A 112 -26.92 16.64 -8.69
CA ILE A 112 -27.33 17.18 -7.39
C ILE A 112 -28.46 18.23 -7.49
N PRO A 113 -28.45 19.19 -8.44
CA PRO A 113 -29.54 20.17 -8.56
C PRO A 113 -30.89 19.54 -8.92
N ASN A 114 -30.87 18.39 -9.60
CA ASN A 114 -32.05 17.74 -10.15
C ASN A 114 -32.70 16.75 -9.17
N THR A 115 -31.93 16.14 -8.27
CA THR A 115 -32.44 15.17 -7.28
C THR A 115 -33.21 15.80 -6.11
N ALA A 116 -33.09 17.11 -5.89
CA ALA A 116 -33.82 17.81 -4.82
C ALA A 116 -35.34 17.89 -5.07
N VAL A 117 -35.81 17.62 -6.30
CA VAL A 117 -37.24 17.70 -6.65
C VAL A 117 -38.00 16.42 -6.28
N THR A 118 -37.32 15.28 -6.16
CA THR A 118 -37.93 13.96 -5.91
C THR A 118 -37.98 13.54 -4.44
N PHE A 119 -37.29 14.24 -3.54
CA PHE A 119 -37.27 13.95 -2.09
C PHE A 119 -37.93 15.06 -1.26
N ALA A 120 -39.02 15.65 -1.77
CA ALA A 120 -39.90 16.46 -0.93
C ALA A 120 -40.58 15.52 0.09
N ILE A 121 -39.95 15.35 1.26
CA ILE A 121 -40.57 14.69 2.40
C ILE A 121 -41.82 15.53 2.75
N PRO A 122 -43.05 14.98 2.66
CA PRO A 122 -44.22 15.72 3.12
C PRO A 122 -44.01 16.04 4.60
N THR A 123 -44.07 17.32 4.96
CA THR A 123 -43.96 17.79 6.34
C THR A 123 -44.92 16.97 7.21
N PRO A 124 -44.44 16.19 8.19
CA PRO A 124 -45.34 15.45 9.06
C PRO A 124 -46.13 16.46 9.89
N THR A 125 -47.44 16.51 9.68
CA THR A 125 -48.37 17.14 10.63
C THR A 125 -48.13 16.55 12.02
N PRO A 126 -47.93 17.36 13.07
CA PRO A 126 -47.61 16.83 14.39
C PRO A 126 -48.80 16.00 14.93
N ILE A 127 -48.56 14.71 15.14
CA ILE A 127 -49.48 13.80 15.81
C ILE A 127 -49.34 14.01 17.32
N GLN A 128 -50.40 14.43 17.99
CA GLN A 128 -50.46 14.47 19.46
C GLN A 128 -50.65 13.05 19.99
N VAL A 129 -49.61 12.49 20.64
CA VAL A 129 -49.69 11.19 21.31
C VAL A 129 -49.91 11.41 22.80
N ALA A 130 -51.09 10.99 23.27
CA ALA A 130 -51.44 10.93 24.69
C ALA A 130 -50.64 9.81 25.39
N ALA A 131 -50.17 10.12 26.60
CA ALA A 131 -49.38 9.23 27.45
C ALA A 131 -50.21 8.08 28.04
N GLN A 132 -49.64 6.87 28.08
CA GLN A 132 -49.91 5.87 29.12
C GLN A 132 -48.67 4.98 29.29
N GLY A 133 -48.16 4.92 30.53
CA GLY A 133 -46.93 4.22 30.88
C GLY A 133 -47.12 2.75 31.24
N SER A 134 -46.00 2.03 31.36
CA SER A 134 -45.73 1.08 32.43
C SER A 134 -44.28 0.59 32.35
N ASN A 135 -43.84 0.03 33.46
CA ASN A 135 -42.52 0.10 34.05
C ASN A 135 -41.70 -1.20 33.81
N SER A 136 -40.37 -1.05 33.83
CA SER A 136 -39.33 -2.00 34.29
C SER A 136 -39.20 -3.42 33.70
N ARG A 137 -37.98 -3.82 33.31
CA ARG A 137 -37.00 -4.55 34.16
C ARG A 137 -35.86 -5.17 33.31
N PRO A 138 -34.58 -5.11 33.74
CA PRO A 138 -33.46 -5.74 33.03
C PRO A 138 -33.29 -7.21 33.43
N THR A 139 -32.90 -8.05 32.47
CA THR A 139 -32.50 -9.44 32.71
C THR A 139 -31.01 -9.59 32.44
N GLU A 140 -30.23 -9.68 33.51
CA GLU A 140 -28.89 -10.29 33.51
C GLU A 140 -29.01 -11.81 33.36
N THR A 141 -28.03 -12.43 32.71
CA THR A 141 -27.79 -13.87 32.74
C THR A 141 -26.32 -14.11 33.08
N VAL A 142 -26.11 -15.04 34.01
CA VAL A 142 -24.92 -15.30 34.82
C VAL A 142 -24.03 -16.40 34.19
N LEU A 143 -22.69 -16.20 34.25
CA LEU A 143 -21.52 -17.10 34.57
C LEU A 143 -21.59 -18.61 34.24
N PRO A 144 -20.49 -19.39 33.99
CA PRO A 144 -19.14 -19.22 34.54
C PRO A 144 -17.89 -19.67 33.72
N SER A 145 -16.72 -19.30 34.27
CA SER A 145 -15.38 -19.87 34.03
C SER A 145 -15.33 -21.37 34.36
N PRO A 146 -14.45 -22.19 33.74
CA PRO A 146 -13.18 -22.50 34.42
C PRO A 146 -11.97 -22.74 33.49
N THR A 147 -10.80 -22.29 33.95
CA THR A 147 -9.48 -22.88 33.64
C THR A 147 -9.30 -24.18 34.44
N PRO A 148 -8.69 -25.22 33.85
CA PRO A 148 -7.44 -25.80 34.40
C PRO A 148 -6.44 -26.17 33.29
N THR A 149 -5.15 -25.82 33.39
CA THR A 149 -4.06 -26.58 34.06
C THR A 149 -3.82 -27.97 33.50
N SER A 150 -2.60 -28.21 33.00
CA SER A 150 -1.79 -29.46 33.08
C SER A 150 -0.87 -29.58 31.85
N THR A 151 0.37 -30.09 31.83
CA THR A 151 1.37 -30.62 32.77
C THR A 151 2.50 -31.16 31.85
N ALA A 152 3.75 -31.20 32.35
CA ALA A 152 4.77 -32.23 32.05
C ALA A 152 5.43 -32.28 30.65
N THR A 153 6.68 -32.72 30.43
CA THR A 153 7.76 -33.30 31.27
C THR A 153 8.90 -33.70 30.31
N LEU A 154 10.15 -33.43 30.74
CA LEU A 154 11.44 -34.12 30.49
C LEU A 154 11.84 -34.54 29.06
N THR A 155 13.11 -34.33 28.69
CA THR A 155 14.21 -35.29 28.94
C THR A 155 15.51 -34.83 28.28
N ALA A 156 16.61 -35.24 28.91
CA ALA A 156 18.01 -34.86 28.82
C ALA A 156 18.82 -35.41 27.62
N THR A 157 20.12 -35.04 27.67
CA THR A 157 21.31 -35.81 27.23
C THR A 157 21.70 -35.62 25.75
N VAL A 158 22.96 -35.44 25.32
CA VAL A 158 24.23 -35.92 25.86
C VAL A 158 25.42 -35.04 25.47
N THR A 159 26.35 -34.88 26.41
CA THR A 159 27.73 -34.40 26.24
C THR A 159 28.62 -35.52 25.72
N TYR A 160 29.40 -35.27 24.66
CA TYR A 160 30.57 -36.08 24.34
C TYR A 160 31.77 -35.20 23.96
N THR A 161 32.81 -35.30 24.80
CA THR A 161 34.23 -35.00 24.57
C THR A 161 34.92 -36.00 25.50
N PRO A 162 35.96 -36.78 25.13
CA PRO A 162 37.18 -36.33 24.46
C PRO A 162 37.79 -37.36 23.48
N THR A 163 38.88 -36.99 22.79
CA THR A 163 40.11 -37.82 22.67
C THR A 163 41.23 -36.96 22.08
N ALA A 164 42.39 -36.99 22.75
CA ALA A 164 43.64 -36.34 22.37
C ALA A 164 44.58 -37.32 21.65
N ARG A 165 45.55 -36.76 20.88
CA ARG A 165 46.86 -37.30 20.39
C ARG A 165 47.03 -37.01 18.88
N ALA A 166 48.16 -36.56 18.35
CA ALA A 166 49.55 -36.61 18.80
C ALA A 166 50.29 -35.27 18.68
N THR A 167 51.27 -35.09 19.57
CA THR A 167 52.32 -34.07 19.51
C THR A 167 53.34 -34.44 18.43
N SER A 168 53.46 -33.61 17.39
CA SER A 168 54.61 -33.63 16.48
C SER A 168 55.55 -32.49 16.85
N THR A 169 56.77 -32.83 17.29
CA THR A 169 57.89 -31.91 17.50
C THR A 169 58.32 -31.31 16.16
N ALA A 170 58.19 -30.00 15.99
CA ALA A 170 58.65 -29.29 14.79
C ALA A 170 60.07 -28.72 14.99
N THR A 171 61.00 -29.15 14.14
CA THR A 171 62.34 -28.59 13.97
C THR A 171 62.26 -27.17 13.43
N ALA A 172 62.76 -26.18 14.18
CA ALA A 172 62.73 -24.77 13.80
C ALA A 172 63.72 -24.48 12.66
N THR A 173 63.25 -24.60 11.41
CA THR A 173 63.91 -23.98 10.25
C THR A 173 63.22 -22.65 10.00
N ARG A 174 63.94 -21.53 10.11
CA ARG A 174 63.38 -20.19 9.85
C ARG A 174 63.18 -20.01 8.34
N TRP A 175 61.99 -20.37 7.87
CA TRP A 175 61.50 -19.98 6.55
C TRP A 175 60.77 -18.64 6.68
N ALA A 176 61.24 -17.63 5.95
CA ALA A 176 60.51 -16.38 5.78
C ALA A 176 59.33 -16.65 4.84
N TYR A 177 58.16 -16.99 5.41
CA TYR A 177 56.92 -16.99 4.66
C TYR A 177 56.58 -15.53 4.34
N GLN A 178 56.65 -15.17 3.06
CA GLN A 178 55.86 -14.05 2.56
C GLN A 178 54.41 -14.41 2.89
N SER A 179 53.81 -13.70 3.85
CA SER A 179 52.38 -13.83 4.13
C SER A 179 51.68 -13.54 2.80
N PRO A 180 50.92 -14.48 2.21
CA PRO A 180 50.09 -14.14 1.07
C PRO A 180 49.23 -12.98 1.51
N THR A 181 49.35 -11.84 0.83
CA THR A 181 48.35 -10.77 0.96
C THR A 181 47.01 -11.46 0.85
N PRO A 182 46.11 -11.37 1.86
CA PRO A 182 44.83 -12.05 1.76
C PRO A 182 44.20 -11.57 0.47
N LEU A 183 44.06 -12.49 -0.48
CA LEU A 183 43.25 -12.24 -1.67
C LEU A 183 41.89 -11.81 -1.11
N PRO A 184 41.30 -10.68 -1.57
CA PRO A 184 39.98 -10.32 -1.12
C PRO A 184 39.05 -11.50 -1.40
N THR A 185 38.72 -12.25 -0.35
CA THR A 185 37.72 -13.31 -0.44
C THR A 185 36.44 -12.57 -0.81
N LEU A 186 36.02 -12.72 -2.07
CA LEU A 186 34.70 -12.28 -2.49
C LEU A 186 33.72 -12.94 -1.53
N THR A 187 33.19 -12.12 -0.61
CA THR A 187 32.24 -12.58 0.39
C THR A 187 30.98 -12.86 -0.39
N LEU A 188 30.69 -14.14 -0.62
CA LEU A 188 29.39 -14.58 -1.12
C LEU A 188 28.34 -13.92 -0.25
N SER A 189 27.46 -13.14 -0.86
CA SER A 189 26.43 -12.40 -0.14
C SER A 189 25.63 -13.36 0.71
N ALA A 190 25.63 -13.13 2.03
CA ALA A 190 24.90 -13.98 2.95
C ALA A 190 23.41 -13.88 2.60
N PRO A 191 22.69 -15.01 2.56
CA PRO A 191 21.26 -14.96 2.33
C PRO A 191 20.62 -14.08 3.41
N CYS A 192 19.70 -13.21 3.00
CA CYS A 192 18.98 -12.37 3.95
C CYS A 192 17.60 -12.94 4.23
N ILE A 193 17.01 -12.53 5.34
CA ILE A 193 15.68 -12.97 5.75
C ILE A 193 14.66 -11.87 5.44
N ALA A 194 13.50 -12.28 4.95
CA ALA A 194 12.34 -11.42 4.75
C ALA A 194 11.06 -12.04 5.33
N LEU A 195 10.15 -11.19 5.78
CA LEU A 195 8.81 -11.56 6.22
C LEU A 195 7.82 -11.32 5.08
N VAL A 196 6.96 -12.29 4.84
CA VAL A 196 5.89 -12.20 3.84
C VAL A 196 4.67 -11.55 4.47
N ASP A 197 4.23 -10.41 3.92
CA ASP A 197 3.15 -9.60 4.52
C ASP A 197 1.75 -10.09 4.13
N PHE A 198 1.62 -10.82 3.01
CA PHE A 198 0.37 -11.35 2.46
C PHE A 198 0.59 -12.71 1.79
N ASN A 199 -0.47 -13.44 1.42
CA ASN A 199 -0.31 -14.65 0.62
C ASN A 199 0.40 -14.34 -0.71
N LEU A 200 1.62 -14.84 -0.86
CA LEU A 200 2.56 -14.42 -1.91
C LEU A 200 2.89 -15.57 -2.83
N ARG A 201 2.84 -15.34 -4.14
CA ARG A 201 3.14 -16.37 -5.14
C ARG A 201 4.65 -16.47 -5.35
N LEU A 202 5.20 -17.68 -5.23
CA LEU A 202 6.54 -18.01 -5.70
C LEU A 202 6.46 -18.37 -7.18
N ARG A 203 7.27 -17.71 -8.00
CA ARG A 203 7.14 -17.75 -9.46
C ARG A 203 8.40 -18.25 -10.15
N ALA A 204 8.24 -18.83 -11.33
CA ALA A 204 9.37 -19.31 -12.13
C ALA A 204 10.25 -18.16 -12.66
N LEU A 205 9.64 -17.03 -13.01
CA LEU A 205 10.31 -15.84 -13.54
C LEU A 205 9.89 -14.59 -12.76
N PRO A 206 10.69 -13.49 -12.79
CA PRO A 206 10.34 -12.22 -12.18
C PRO A 206 9.29 -11.46 -13.03
N ASP A 207 8.13 -12.08 -13.23
CA ASP A 207 7.01 -11.55 -14.00
C ASP A 207 5.69 -11.93 -13.33
N ARG A 208 4.72 -10.99 -13.30
CA ARG A 208 3.39 -11.21 -12.71
C ARG A 208 2.54 -12.17 -13.53
N ASP A 209 2.87 -12.39 -14.80
CA ASP A 209 2.17 -13.32 -15.68
C ASP A 209 2.86 -14.68 -15.82
N SER A 210 4.02 -14.89 -15.16
CA SER A 210 4.72 -16.17 -15.21
C SER A 210 3.99 -17.26 -14.43
N GLU A 211 4.39 -18.52 -14.66
CA GLU A 211 3.94 -19.67 -13.89
C GLU A 211 4.15 -19.46 -12.37
N THR A 212 3.14 -19.87 -11.60
CA THR A 212 3.17 -19.89 -10.13
C THR A 212 3.54 -21.29 -9.68
N LEU A 213 4.68 -21.40 -9.00
CA LEU A 213 5.18 -22.67 -8.47
C LEU A 213 4.43 -23.07 -7.20
N LEU A 214 4.28 -22.12 -6.27
CA LEU A 214 3.49 -22.27 -5.05
C LEU A 214 2.99 -20.93 -4.50
N VAL A 215 2.18 -20.99 -3.44
CA VAL A 215 1.75 -19.83 -2.68
C VAL A 215 2.32 -19.93 -1.26
N ILE A 216 3.13 -18.95 -0.89
CA ILE A 216 3.70 -18.78 0.44
C ILE A 216 2.63 -18.12 1.32
N PRO A 217 2.28 -18.70 2.48
CA PRO A 217 1.30 -18.11 3.39
C PRO A 217 1.76 -16.76 3.95
N PHE A 218 0.81 -15.90 4.30
CA PHE A 218 1.10 -14.67 5.03
C PHE A 218 1.83 -14.94 6.36
N SER A 219 2.58 -13.94 6.85
CA SER A 219 3.37 -14.02 8.09
C SER A 219 4.43 -15.13 8.10
N THR A 220 4.90 -15.52 6.92
CA THR A 220 5.93 -16.54 6.75
C THR A 220 7.30 -15.91 6.54
N THR A 221 8.32 -16.48 7.16
CA THR A 221 9.70 -16.05 7.01
C THR A 221 10.37 -16.82 5.86
N ILE A 222 10.94 -16.09 4.90
CA ILE A 222 11.60 -16.65 3.72
C ILE A 222 13.05 -16.20 3.62
N THR A 223 13.85 -16.97 2.89
CA THR A 223 15.27 -16.67 2.67
C THR A 223 15.45 -16.13 1.26
N LEU A 224 16.09 -14.96 1.12
CA LEU A 224 16.39 -14.33 -0.17
C LEU A 224 17.88 -14.48 -0.49
N TYR A 225 18.17 -14.73 -1.77
CA TYR A 225 19.52 -14.99 -2.26
C TYR A 225 19.99 -13.94 -3.28
N ALA A 226 19.06 -13.36 -4.03
CA ALA A 226 19.37 -12.36 -5.04
C ALA A 226 18.18 -11.44 -5.28
N ARG A 227 18.42 -10.38 -6.05
CA ARG A 227 17.39 -9.44 -6.51
C ARG A 227 17.49 -9.19 -8.00
N SER A 228 16.39 -8.76 -8.61
CA SER A 228 16.40 -8.23 -9.97
C SER A 228 17.16 -6.91 -10.05
N GLN A 229 17.53 -6.50 -11.26
CA GLN A 229 18.31 -5.27 -11.49
C GLN A 229 17.64 -4.00 -10.94
N ASP A 230 16.32 -3.95 -10.99
CA ASP A 230 15.47 -2.88 -10.48
C ASP A 230 15.00 -3.12 -9.02
N SER A 231 15.39 -4.23 -8.39
CA SER A 231 15.00 -4.63 -7.02
C SER A 231 13.49 -4.78 -6.80
N SER A 232 12.71 -4.90 -7.87
CA SER A 232 11.27 -5.18 -7.82
C SER A 232 10.97 -6.65 -7.52
N TRP A 233 11.88 -7.55 -7.90
CA TRP A 233 11.77 -8.99 -7.67
C TRP A 233 12.94 -9.54 -6.87
N TRP A 234 12.64 -10.55 -6.07
CA TRP A 234 13.59 -11.18 -5.16
C TRP A 234 13.60 -12.69 -5.39
N PHE A 235 14.79 -13.25 -5.54
CA PHE A 235 14.97 -14.70 -5.66
C PHE A 235 14.97 -15.30 -4.26
N ALA A 236 13.91 -16.04 -3.96
CA ALA A 236 13.63 -16.59 -2.65
C ALA A 236 13.67 -18.12 -2.67
N LYS A 237 14.01 -18.69 -1.51
CA LYS A 237 13.75 -20.09 -1.20
C LYS A 237 12.68 -20.17 -0.12
N TYR A 238 11.66 -20.97 -0.39
CA TYR A 238 10.65 -21.36 0.57
C TYR A 238 10.54 -22.88 0.55
N GLU A 239 10.75 -23.50 1.70
CA GLU A 239 10.89 -24.97 1.83
C GLU A 239 11.96 -25.50 0.86
N ASP A 240 11.63 -26.46 0.00
CA ASP A 240 12.54 -27.02 -1.01
C ASP A 240 12.37 -26.41 -2.40
N GLN A 241 11.58 -25.33 -2.52
CA GLN A 241 11.33 -24.66 -3.79
C GLN A 241 12.00 -23.28 -3.84
N THR A 242 12.57 -22.96 -5.00
CA THR A 242 13.19 -21.66 -5.28
C THR A 242 12.48 -20.98 -6.44
N GLY A 243 12.43 -19.65 -6.39
CA GLY A 243 11.76 -18.87 -7.41
C GLY A 243 11.75 -17.38 -7.07
N TRP A 244 10.98 -16.62 -7.83
CA TRP A 244 10.89 -15.18 -7.72
C TRP A 244 9.64 -14.75 -6.95
N VAL A 245 9.81 -13.79 -6.06
CA VAL A 245 8.71 -13.14 -5.32
C VAL A 245 8.73 -11.64 -5.55
N ASP A 246 7.55 -11.03 -5.53
CA ASP A 246 7.40 -9.58 -5.71
C ASP A 246 7.78 -8.85 -4.41
N GLY A 247 8.73 -7.92 -4.54
CA GLY A 247 9.32 -7.16 -3.44
C GLY A 247 8.36 -6.20 -2.75
N GLU A 248 7.19 -5.93 -3.34
CA GLU A 248 6.14 -5.09 -2.76
C GLU A 248 5.42 -5.77 -1.58
N PHE A 249 5.45 -7.10 -1.50
CA PHE A 249 4.70 -7.89 -0.51
C PHE A 249 5.59 -8.55 0.56
N ILE A 250 6.83 -8.07 0.69
CA ILE A 250 7.77 -8.56 1.69
C ILE A 250 8.41 -7.42 2.47
N THR A 251 8.56 -7.63 3.77
CA THR A 251 9.35 -6.80 4.66
C THR A 251 10.74 -7.40 4.80
N ARG A 252 11.76 -6.68 4.34
CA ARG A 252 13.16 -7.13 4.28
C ARG A 252 13.95 -6.63 5.48
N SER A 253 14.92 -7.42 5.91
CA SER A 253 15.96 -6.97 6.83
C SER A 253 16.97 -6.04 6.12
N ALA A 254 17.66 -5.18 6.88
CA ALA A 254 18.64 -4.25 6.32
C ALA A 254 19.81 -4.93 5.59
N SER A 255 20.10 -6.19 5.90
CA SER A 255 21.12 -7.00 5.22
C SER A 255 20.76 -7.39 3.79
N CYS A 256 19.49 -7.25 3.38
CA CYS A 256 19.05 -7.57 2.03
C CYS A 256 19.54 -6.58 0.96
N ASP A 257 20.03 -5.40 1.35
CA ASP A 257 20.50 -4.38 0.42
C ASP A 257 21.82 -4.76 -0.26
N GLU A 258 22.57 -5.69 0.35
CA GLU A 258 23.87 -6.21 -0.13
C GLU A 258 23.72 -7.50 -0.96
N LEU A 259 22.50 -7.96 -1.21
CA LEU A 259 22.26 -9.12 -2.07
C LEU A 259 22.69 -8.85 -3.52
N SER A 260 23.28 -9.86 -4.14
CA SER A 260 23.73 -9.78 -5.53
C SER A 260 22.54 -9.62 -6.49
N VAL A 261 22.80 -8.94 -7.60
CA VAL A 261 21.83 -8.83 -8.69
C VAL A 261 21.92 -10.08 -9.56
N GLN A 262 20.80 -10.77 -9.74
CA GLN A 262 20.69 -11.89 -10.67
C GLN A 262 19.78 -11.48 -11.83
N THR A 263 20.28 -11.64 -13.04
CA THR A 263 19.45 -11.59 -14.26
C THR A 263 18.83 -12.97 -14.48
N PRO A 264 17.50 -13.05 -14.68
CA PRO A 264 16.81 -14.31 -15.01
C PRO A 264 17.25 -14.88 -16.37
#